data_AF-A0A2V7VWH1-F1
#
_entry.id   AF-A0A2V7VWH1-F1
#
_cell.length_a   1.000
_cell.length_b   1.000
_cell.length_c   1.000
_cell.angle_alpha   90.00
_cell.angle_beta   90.00
_cell.angle_gamma   90.00
#
_symmetry.space_group_name_H-M   'P 1'
#
loop_
_entity.id
_entity.type
_entity.pdbx_description
1 polymer ?
#
loop_
_entity_poly.entity_id
_entity_poly.type
_entity_poly.pdbx_seq_one_letter_code
_entity_poly.pdbx_strand_id
1 'polypeptide(L)'
;MNEIAKRIGITELTNIFVPFALLLAAALVVPEARQDVLHARIIFTIWVSLGFLIPSVVLFFLPGQGPKKSAYWLLCWTAGFIAYIVHFYYTVGVFFHGSLAEVYSAQRPVIATSNLIDTVWWALDVFLAWFVLDRKWIRVQRVLAHIYIPATFFVSAVLIKHGFVKGLGIVMTIAVGIALIIRFISWRNRAEGHTAVTMAPPGAQA
;
A
#
# COMPACT_ATOMS: atom_id res chain seq x y z
N MET A 1 -19.06 -10.60 -2.37
CA MET A 1 -18.52 -9.53 -1.50
C MET A 1 -17.80 -10.17 -0.34
N ASN A 2 -16.53 -9.82 -0.15
CA ASN A 2 -15.67 -10.36 0.90
C ASN A 2 -16.21 -9.98 2.30
N GLU A 3 -15.97 -10.84 3.29
CA GLU A 3 -16.37 -10.64 4.70
C GLU A 3 -15.76 -9.37 5.32
N ILE A 4 -14.59 -8.93 4.84
CA ILE A 4 -13.98 -7.66 5.26
C ILE A 4 -14.83 -6.48 4.83
N ALA A 5 -15.27 -6.45 3.56
CA ALA A 5 -16.05 -5.35 2.99
C ALA A 5 -17.40 -5.18 3.70
N LYS A 6 -18.05 -6.29 4.08
CA LYS A 6 -19.31 -6.27 4.85
C LYS A 6 -19.17 -5.64 6.24
N ARG A 7 -17.95 -5.57 6.77
CA ARG A 7 -17.67 -5.11 8.14
C ARG A 7 -17.14 -3.68 8.20
N ILE A 8 -17.06 -2.99 7.06
CA ILE A 8 -16.65 -1.58 7.01
C ILE A 8 -17.80 -0.74 7.55
N GLY A 9 -17.59 -0.13 8.72
CA GLY A 9 -18.52 0.83 9.29
C GLY A 9 -18.36 2.22 8.68
N ILE A 10 -19.35 3.08 8.95
CA ILE A 10 -19.33 4.50 8.54
C ILE A 10 -18.11 5.22 9.14
N THR A 11 -17.68 4.84 10.35
CA THR A 11 -16.52 5.43 11.01
C THR A 11 -15.23 5.12 10.27
N GLU A 12 -14.95 3.86 9.98
CA GLU A 12 -13.75 3.46 9.22
C GLU A 12 -13.75 4.10 7.83
N LEU A 13 -14.89 4.12 7.15
CA LEU A 13 -15.04 4.75 5.84
C LEU A 13 -14.75 6.25 5.91
N THR A 14 -15.39 6.98 6.81
CA THR A 14 -15.20 8.44 6.98
C THR A 14 -13.76 8.77 7.31
N ASN A 15 -13.13 8.01 8.21
CA ASN A 15 -11.75 8.21 8.64
C ASN A 15 -10.72 8.05 7.52
N ILE A 16 -11.04 7.32 6.45
CA ILE A 16 -10.16 7.19 5.29
C ILE A 16 -10.60 8.09 4.14
N PHE A 17 -11.90 8.12 3.85
CA PHE A 17 -12.44 8.86 2.72
C PHE A 17 -12.22 10.37 2.84
N VAL A 18 -12.45 10.96 4.01
CA VAL A 18 -12.29 12.41 4.22
C VAL A 18 -10.83 12.85 4.01
N PRO A 19 -9.81 12.29 4.69
CA PRO A 19 -8.43 12.70 4.44
C PRO A 19 -7.99 12.37 3.01
N PHE A 20 -8.45 11.26 2.43
CA PHE A 20 -8.15 10.92 1.04
C PHE A 20 -8.69 11.98 0.08
N ALA A 21 -9.96 12.34 0.19
CA ALA A 21 -10.61 13.32 -0.67
C ALA A 21 -9.95 14.70 -0.54
N LEU A 22 -9.65 15.15 0.69
CA LEU A 22 -8.97 16.42 0.93
C LEU A 22 -7.56 16.44 0.34
N LEU A 23 -6.76 15.40 0.60
CA LEU A 23 -5.39 15.31 0.10
C LEU A 23 -5.35 15.20 -1.43
N LEU A 24 -6.24 14.41 -2.03
CA LEU A 24 -6.33 14.30 -3.48
C LEU A 24 -6.80 15.61 -4.11
N ALA A 25 -7.81 16.28 -3.56
CA ALA A 25 -8.24 17.58 -4.04
C ALA A 25 -7.10 18.61 -3.95
N ALA A 26 -6.37 18.66 -2.83
CA ALA A 26 -5.21 19.51 -2.68
C ALA A 26 -4.11 19.17 -3.70
N ALA A 27 -3.84 17.89 -3.94
CA ALA A 27 -2.87 17.43 -4.94
C ALA A 27 -3.22 17.84 -6.38
N LEU A 28 -4.49 18.14 -6.66
CA LEU A 28 -4.96 18.60 -7.97
C LEU A 28 -5.06 20.13 -8.08
N VAL A 29 -5.40 20.82 -7.00
CA VAL A 29 -5.64 22.28 -6.98
C VAL A 29 -4.39 23.09 -6.61
N VAL A 30 -3.59 22.65 -5.63
CA VAL A 30 -2.37 23.39 -5.23
C VAL A 30 -1.38 23.57 -6.38
N PRO A 31 -1.21 22.62 -7.31
CA PRO A 31 -0.37 22.81 -8.50
C PRO A 31 -0.72 24.02 -9.37
N GLU A 32 -1.95 24.54 -9.34
CA GLU A 32 -2.34 25.74 -10.12
C GLU A 32 -1.51 26.99 -9.75
N ALA A 33 -0.94 27.01 -8.55
CA ALA A 33 -0.06 28.09 -8.10
C ALA A 33 1.42 27.87 -8.47
N ARG A 34 1.74 26.85 -9.30
CA ARG A 34 3.12 26.49 -9.69
C ARG A 34 3.36 26.81 -11.17
N GLN A 35 4.62 27.06 -11.51
CA GLN A 35 5.03 27.32 -12.91
C GLN A 35 4.81 26.10 -13.81
N ASP A 36 5.08 24.89 -13.30
CA ASP A 36 4.81 23.64 -14.00
C ASP A 36 3.71 22.86 -13.26
N VAL A 37 2.46 23.15 -13.65
CA VAL A 37 1.26 22.58 -13.05
C VAL A 37 1.23 21.06 -13.24
N LEU A 38 1.56 20.57 -14.43
CA LEU A 38 1.49 19.14 -14.76
C LEU A 38 2.50 18.35 -13.94
N HIS A 39 3.76 18.81 -13.91
CA HIS A 39 4.79 18.16 -13.11
C HIS A 39 4.44 18.15 -11.63
N ALA A 40 3.91 19.26 -11.10
CA ALA A 40 3.47 19.33 -9.71
C ALA A 40 2.29 18.39 -9.41
N ARG A 41 1.30 18.24 -10.30
CA ARG A 41 0.21 17.26 -10.15
C ARG A 41 0.74 15.82 -10.11
N ILE A 42 1.67 15.48 -10.99
CA ILE A 42 2.32 14.15 -11.00
C ILE A 42 3.01 13.88 -9.66
N ILE A 43 3.73 14.87 -9.11
CA ILE A 43 4.42 14.75 -7.82
C ILE A 43 3.43 14.62 -6.66
N PHE A 44 2.43 15.50 -6.55
CA PHE A 44 1.55 15.48 -5.39
C PHE A 44 0.63 14.27 -5.38
N THR A 45 0.14 13.81 -6.53
CA THR A 45 -0.70 12.60 -6.59
C THR A 45 0.06 11.34 -6.14
N ILE A 46 1.35 11.22 -6.45
CA ILE A 46 2.17 10.11 -5.93
C ILE A 46 2.42 10.23 -4.41
N TRP A 47 2.49 11.45 -3.85
CA TRP A 47 2.58 11.64 -2.40
C TRP A 47 1.32 11.13 -1.70
N VAL A 48 0.14 11.42 -2.25
CA VAL A 48 -1.13 10.91 -1.70
C VAL A 48 -1.16 9.39 -1.76
N SER A 49 -0.77 8.79 -2.90
CA SER A 49 -0.66 7.33 -3.04
C SER A 49 0.23 6.72 -1.96
N LEU A 50 1.44 7.27 -1.76
CA LEU A 50 2.37 6.82 -0.72
C LEU A 50 1.80 6.99 0.69
N GLY A 51 1.13 8.11 0.97
CA GLY A 51 0.53 8.41 2.25
C GLY A 51 -0.49 7.36 2.71
N PHE A 52 -1.21 6.72 1.79
CA PHE A 52 -2.15 5.63 2.08
C PHE A 52 -1.53 4.23 1.90
N LEU A 53 -0.55 4.07 1.00
CA LEU A 53 0.20 2.83 0.85
C LEU A 53 0.92 2.44 2.14
N ILE A 54 1.62 3.39 2.77
CA ILE A 54 2.40 3.17 4.00
C ILE A 54 1.55 2.55 5.13
N PRO A 55 0.44 3.17 5.59
CA PRO A 55 -0.37 2.59 6.65
C PRO A 55 -1.01 1.27 6.23
N SER A 56 -1.36 1.08 4.95
CA SER A 56 -1.87 -0.20 4.46
C SER A 56 -0.84 -1.32 4.68
N VAL A 57 0.39 -1.14 4.21
CA VAL A 57 1.45 -2.16 4.30
C VAL A 57 1.82 -2.43 5.76
N VAL A 58 1.88 -1.39 6.60
CA VAL A 58 2.10 -1.55 8.05
C VAL A 58 0.98 -2.39 8.67
N LEU A 59 -0.28 -2.06 8.42
CA LEU A 59 -1.42 -2.82 8.94
C LEU A 59 -1.41 -4.26 8.43
N PHE A 60 -1.01 -4.51 7.19
CA PHE A 60 -0.90 -5.85 6.63
C PHE A 60 0.12 -6.71 7.37
N PHE A 61 1.30 -6.16 7.67
CA PHE A 61 2.38 -6.91 8.32
C PHE A 61 2.27 -6.98 9.84
N LEU A 62 1.64 -6.02 10.51
CA LEU A 62 1.42 -6.07 11.95
C LEU A 62 0.77 -7.40 12.38
N PRO A 63 1.08 -7.95 13.57
CA PRO A 63 0.43 -9.15 14.09
C PRO A 63 -1.02 -8.86 14.52
N GLY A 64 -1.75 -9.93 14.84
CA GLY A 64 -3.15 -9.86 15.26
C GLY A 64 -4.13 -9.79 14.09
N GLN A 65 -5.33 -10.34 14.30
CA GLN A 65 -6.44 -10.26 13.36
C GLN A 65 -7.59 -9.53 14.05
N GLY A 66 -8.17 -8.54 13.36
CA GLY A 66 -9.28 -7.77 13.89
C GLY A 66 -10.08 -7.12 12.77
N PRO A 67 -11.42 -6.97 12.94
CA PRO A 67 -12.28 -6.43 11.89
C PRO A 67 -11.90 -4.99 11.52
N LYS A 68 -11.64 -4.13 12.52
CA LYS A 68 -11.22 -2.74 12.29
C LYS A 68 -9.90 -2.64 11.53
N LYS A 69 -8.90 -3.42 11.94
CA LYS A 69 -7.59 -3.48 11.28
C LYS A 69 -7.73 -3.88 9.80
N SER A 70 -8.56 -4.89 9.53
CA SER A 70 -8.81 -5.37 8.16
C SER A 70 -9.55 -4.33 7.32
N ALA A 71 -10.51 -3.61 7.91
CA ALA A 71 -11.22 -2.51 7.25
C ALA A 71 -10.26 -1.36 6.88
N TYR A 72 -9.46 -0.87 7.83
CA TYR A 72 -8.47 0.19 7.57
C TYR A 72 -7.42 -0.23 6.56
N TRP A 73 -6.90 -1.47 6.64
CA TRP A 73 -5.99 -2.02 5.64
C TRP A 73 -6.60 -1.94 4.24
N LEU A 74 -7.80 -2.47 4.04
CA LEU A 74 -8.47 -2.50 2.74
C LEU A 74 -8.75 -1.09 2.21
N LEU A 75 -9.25 -0.20 3.07
CA LEU A 75 -9.57 1.17 2.69
C LEU A 75 -8.31 1.97 2.32
N CYS A 76 -7.23 1.88 3.13
CA CYS A 76 -5.96 2.52 2.80
C CYS A 76 -5.34 1.95 1.52
N TRP A 77 -5.36 0.63 1.34
CA TRP A 77 -4.88 -0.02 0.12
C TRP A 77 -5.62 0.47 -1.12
N THR A 78 -6.94 0.60 -1.02
CA THR A 78 -7.81 1.06 -2.10
C THR A 78 -7.60 2.55 -2.38
N ALA A 79 -7.54 3.39 -1.34
CA ALA A 79 -7.30 4.83 -1.49
C ALA A 79 -5.93 5.11 -2.11
N GLY A 80 -4.89 4.39 -1.68
CA GLY A 80 -3.56 4.44 -2.26
C GLY A 80 -3.58 4.09 -3.75
N PHE A 81 -4.25 3.00 -4.12
CA PHE A 81 -4.42 2.59 -5.51
C PHE A 81 -5.16 3.63 -6.36
N ILE A 82 -6.26 4.21 -5.85
CA ILE A 82 -7.01 5.24 -6.61
C ILE A 82 -6.13 6.48 -6.84
N ALA A 83 -5.40 6.96 -5.82
CA ALA A 83 -4.44 8.05 -6.00
C ALA A 83 -3.35 7.69 -7.01
N TYR A 84 -2.86 6.45 -6.99
CA TYR A 84 -1.90 5.95 -7.97
C TYR A 84 -2.47 5.94 -9.39
N ILE A 85 -3.74 5.56 -9.60
CA ILE A 85 -4.37 5.62 -10.93
C ILE A 85 -4.46 7.07 -11.43
N VAL A 86 -4.77 8.03 -10.55
CA VAL A 86 -4.75 9.45 -10.92
C VAL A 86 -3.32 9.89 -11.30
N HIS A 87 -2.31 9.46 -10.52
CA HIS A 87 -0.90 9.70 -10.86
C HIS A 87 -0.50 9.08 -12.20
N PHE A 88 -0.92 7.83 -12.45
CA PHE A 88 -0.65 7.10 -13.69
C PHE A 88 -1.34 7.79 -14.88
N TYR A 89 -2.57 8.29 -14.71
CA TYR A 89 -3.25 9.07 -15.73
C TYR A 89 -2.48 10.34 -16.10
N TYR A 90 -2.04 11.15 -15.13
CA TYR A 90 -1.26 12.35 -15.44
C TYR A 90 0.10 12.02 -16.05
N THR A 91 0.74 10.94 -15.60
CA THR A 91 2.04 10.53 -16.11
C THR A 91 1.94 9.96 -17.52
N VAL A 92 1.15 8.89 -17.71
CA VAL A 92 1.07 8.18 -18.98
C VAL A 92 0.09 8.85 -19.94
N GLY A 93 -1.11 9.17 -19.48
CA GLY A 93 -2.17 9.73 -20.33
C GLY A 93 -1.91 11.17 -20.76
N VAL A 94 -1.43 12.02 -19.85
CA VAL A 94 -1.22 13.45 -20.12
C VAL A 94 0.22 13.76 -20.50
N PHE A 95 1.20 13.44 -19.64
CA PHE A 95 2.60 13.82 -19.86
C PHE A 95 3.28 13.03 -20.99
N PHE A 96 2.98 11.74 -21.12
CA PHE A 96 3.46 10.89 -22.23
C PHE A 96 2.41 10.66 -23.32
N HIS A 97 1.33 11.47 -23.36
CA HIS A 97 0.33 11.47 -24.43
C HIS A 97 -0.33 10.11 -24.73
N GLY A 98 -0.39 9.21 -23.74
CA GLY A 98 -0.87 7.83 -23.90
C GLY A 98 0.11 6.89 -24.63
N SER A 99 1.33 7.35 -24.94
CA SER A 99 2.33 6.61 -25.70
C SER A 99 3.22 5.76 -24.77
N LEU A 100 3.02 4.44 -24.80
CA LEU A 100 3.95 3.52 -24.10
C LEU A 100 5.37 3.60 -24.69
N ALA A 101 5.53 3.92 -25.97
CA ALA A 101 6.86 4.09 -26.56
C ALA A 101 7.62 5.26 -25.89
N GLU A 102 6.95 6.38 -25.63
CA GLU A 102 7.52 7.52 -24.91
C GLU A 102 7.88 7.15 -23.46
N VAL A 103 6.97 6.46 -22.75
CA VAL A 103 7.22 5.97 -21.39
C VAL A 103 8.47 5.09 -21.32
N TYR A 104 8.59 4.12 -22.22
CA TYR A 104 9.72 3.18 -22.26
C TYR A 104 11.02 3.86 -22.65
N SER A 105 10.96 4.84 -23.56
CA SER A 105 12.13 5.66 -23.94
C SER A 105 12.62 6.49 -22.76
N ALA A 106 11.71 7.15 -22.04
CA ALA A 106 12.06 8.05 -20.95
C ALA A 106 12.47 7.33 -19.65
N GLN A 107 11.76 6.26 -19.27
CA GLN A 107 11.97 5.56 -17.99
C GLN A 107 12.90 4.36 -18.10
N ARG A 108 13.25 3.92 -19.32
CA ARG A 108 13.88 2.63 -19.61
C ARG A 108 12.94 1.43 -19.36
N PRO A 109 13.20 0.28 -20.03
CA PRO A 109 12.25 -0.85 -20.01
C PRO A 109 11.96 -1.43 -18.62
N VAL A 110 12.94 -1.46 -17.71
CA VAL A 110 12.76 -2.06 -16.38
C VAL A 110 11.76 -1.26 -15.53
N ILE A 111 11.93 0.06 -15.46
CA ILE A 111 11.07 0.93 -14.65
C ILE A 111 9.68 1.02 -15.27
N ALA A 112 9.60 1.22 -16.59
CA ALA A 112 8.33 1.28 -17.31
C ALA A 112 7.49 0.00 -17.13
N THR A 113 8.12 -1.17 -17.29
CA THR A 113 7.45 -2.47 -17.11
C THR A 113 7.03 -2.66 -15.66
N SER A 114 7.88 -2.29 -14.70
CA SER A 114 7.54 -2.38 -13.28
C SER A 114 6.30 -1.56 -12.94
N ASN A 115 6.21 -0.32 -13.43
CA ASN A 115 5.04 0.55 -13.20
C ASN A 115 3.76 -0.03 -13.83
N LEU A 116 3.84 -0.64 -15.01
CA LEU A 116 2.69 -1.32 -15.62
C LEU A 116 2.25 -2.56 -14.82
N ILE A 117 3.21 -3.36 -14.34
CA ILE A 117 2.93 -4.50 -13.46
C ILE A 117 2.28 -4.01 -12.17
N ASP A 118 2.81 -2.96 -11.53
CA ASP A 118 2.22 -2.36 -10.33
C ASP A 118 0.78 -1.95 -10.60
N THR A 119 0.51 -1.27 -11.71
CA THR A 119 -0.84 -0.83 -12.09
C THR A 119 -1.82 -2.01 -12.19
N VAL A 120 -1.47 -3.03 -12.98
CA VAL A 120 -2.36 -4.17 -13.23
C VAL A 120 -2.49 -5.07 -12.00
N TRP A 121 -1.39 -5.37 -11.33
CA TRP A 121 -1.39 -6.28 -10.19
C TRP A 121 -2.04 -5.67 -8.96
N TRP A 122 -1.83 -4.37 -8.71
CA TRP A 122 -2.51 -3.68 -7.62
C TRP A 122 -4.02 -3.60 -7.88
N ALA A 123 -4.44 -3.29 -9.12
CA ALA A 123 -5.85 -3.33 -9.50
C ALA A 123 -6.49 -4.70 -9.24
N LEU A 124 -5.79 -5.76 -9.65
CA LEU A 124 -6.22 -7.13 -9.42
C LEU A 124 -6.34 -7.44 -7.91
N ASP A 125 -5.35 -7.10 -7.10
CA ASP A 125 -5.39 -7.37 -5.65
C ASP A 125 -6.54 -6.61 -4.96
N VAL A 126 -6.74 -5.33 -5.30
CA VAL A 126 -7.87 -4.53 -4.80
C VAL A 126 -9.19 -5.20 -5.18
N PHE A 127 -9.36 -5.58 -6.45
CA PHE A 127 -10.56 -6.29 -6.90
C PHE A 127 -10.79 -7.59 -6.12
N LEU A 128 -9.75 -8.43 -5.99
CA LEU A 128 -9.83 -9.67 -5.23
C LEU A 128 -10.16 -9.41 -3.76
N ALA A 129 -9.65 -8.34 -3.16
CA ALA A 129 -9.90 -7.97 -1.78
C ALA A 129 -11.35 -7.57 -1.52
N TRP A 130 -12.00 -6.89 -2.45
CA TRP A 130 -13.40 -6.48 -2.30
C TRP A 130 -14.39 -7.59 -2.64
N PHE A 131 -14.13 -8.35 -3.69
CA PHE A 131 -15.18 -9.18 -4.31
C PHE A 131 -15.04 -10.68 -4.05
N VAL A 132 -13.83 -11.18 -3.86
CA VAL A 132 -13.56 -12.63 -3.82
C VAL A 132 -13.37 -13.10 -2.38
N LEU A 133 -13.98 -14.25 -2.07
CA LEU A 133 -13.80 -14.93 -0.79
C LEU A 133 -12.35 -15.40 -0.61
N ASP A 134 -11.92 -15.44 0.63
CA ASP A 134 -10.56 -15.80 0.99
C ASP A 134 -10.19 -17.23 0.54
N ARG A 135 -9.14 -17.35 -0.28
CA ARG A 135 -8.60 -18.61 -0.80
C ARG A 135 -7.08 -18.61 -0.64
N LYS A 136 -6.47 -19.80 -0.46
CA LYS A 136 -5.02 -19.93 -0.23
C LYS A 136 -4.18 -19.21 -1.30
N TRP A 137 -4.53 -19.34 -2.59
CA TRP A 137 -3.80 -18.69 -3.67
C TRP A 137 -3.91 -17.16 -3.64
N ILE A 138 -5.06 -16.60 -3.23
CA ILE A 138 -5.27 -15.16 -3.06
C ILE A 138 -4.39 -14.64 -1.92
N ARG A 139 -4.26 -15.38 -0.82
CA ARG A 139 -3.36 -15.01 0.28
C ARG A 139 -1.91 -14.93 -0.19
N VAL A 140 -1.45 -15.91 -0.97
CA VAL A 140 -0.08 -15.91 -1.53
C VAL A 140 0.11 -14.72 -2.46
N GLN A 141 -0.78 -14.53 -3.44
CA GLN A 141 -0.70 -13.41 -4.37
C GLN A 141 -0.72 -12.06 -3.63
N ARG A 142 -1.58 -11.90 -2.61
CA ARG A 142 -1.67 -10.68 -1.81
C ARG A 142 -0.38 -10.40 -1.04
N VAL A 143 0.20 -11.42 -0.41
CA VAL A 143 1.51 -11.29 0.26
C VAL A 143 2.57 -10.85 -0.74
N LEU A 144 2.61 -11.45 -1.93
CA LEU A 144 3.55 -11.06 -2.99
C LEU A 144 3.32 -9.61 -3.44
N ALA A 145 2.06 -9.19 -3.64
CA ALA A 145 1.74 -7.80 -3.99
C ALA A 145 2.18 -6.79 -2.90
N HIS A 146 1.98 -7.14 -1.62
CA HIS A 146 2.40 -6.32 -0.48
C HIS A 146 3.91 -6.32 -0.22
N ILE A 147 4.67 -7.17 -0.92
CA ILE A 147 6.13 -7.14 -0.93
C ILE A 147 6.61 -6.38 -2.17
N TYR A 148 6.12 -6.75 -3.35
CA TYR A 148 6.54 -6.23 -4.64
C TYR A 148 6.25 -4.73 -4.77
N ILE A 149 4.99 -4.31 -4.60
CA ILE A 149 4.59 -2.91 -4.84
C ILE A 149 5.33 -1.95 -3.89
N PRO A 150 5.42 -2.19 -2.56
CA PRO A 150 6.20 -1.29 -1.71
C PRO A 150 7.69 -1.29 -2.06
N ALA A 151 8.24 -2.40 -2.56
CA ALA A 151 9.63 -2.46 -3.00
C ALA A 151 9.88 -1.63 -4.27
N THR A 152 8.98 -1.65 -5.26
CA THR A 152 9.11 -0.83 -6.48
C THR A 152 9.03 0.66 -6.15
N PHE A 153 8.12 1.02 -5.25
CA PHE A 153 8.02 2.38 -4.71
C PHE A 153 9.26 2.77 -3.90
N PHE A 154 9.83 1.87 -3.10
CA PHE A 154 11.08 2.13 -2.38
C PHE A 154 12.24 2.41 -3.33
N VAL A 155 12.45 1.55 -4.33
CA VAL A 155 13.50 1.74 -5.34
C VAL A 155 13.32 3.09 -6.03
N SER A 156 12.10 3.40 -6.47
CA SER A 156 11.80 4.64 -7.14
C SER A 156 11.99 5.87 -6.23
N ALA A 157 11.48 5.83 -5.01
CA ALA A 157 11.49 6.97 -4.10
C ALA A 157 12.86 7.22 -3.47
N VAL A 158 13.56 6.17 -3.05
CA VAL A 158 14.79 6.28 -2.24
C VAL A 158 16.04 6.27 -3.08
N LEU A 159 16.09 5.43 -4.13
CA LEU A 159 17.31 5.25 -4.94
C LEU A 159 17.37 6.20 -6.12
N ILE A 160 16.22 6.59 -6.69
CA ILE A 160 16.16 7.39 -7.92
C ILE A 160 15.80 8.85 -7.65
N LYS A 161 14.89 9.11 -6.70
CA LYS A 161 14.38 10.47 -6.44
C LYS A 161 15.13 11.16 -5.29
N HIS A 162 15.03 12.49 -5.27
CA HIS A 162 15.58 13.35 -4.22
C HIS A 162 14.46 14.16 -3.53
N GLY A 163 14.81 14.85 -2.44
CA GLY A 163 13.89 15.73 -1.72
C GLY A 163 12.80 14.99 -0.95
N PHE A 164 11.59 15.53 -0.96
CA PHE A 164 10.48 15.04 -0.11
C PHE A 164 10.06 13.60 -0.43
N VAL A 165 10.08 13.20 -1.71
CA VAL A 165 9.74 11.82 -2.13
C VAL A 165 10.68 10.80 -1.49
N LYS A 166 11.98 11.11 -1.41
CA LYS A 166 12.97 10.27 -0.74
C LYS A 166 12.67 10.12 0.75
N GLY A 167 12.25 11.20 1.40
CA GLY A 167 11.79 11.18 2.80
C GLY A 167 10.62 10.22 3.00
N LEU A 168 9.60 10.27 2.15
CA LEU A 168 8.46 9.34 2.21
C LEU A 168 8.89 7.89 2.02
N GLY A 169 9.79 7.63 1.08
CA GLY A 169 10.35 6.30 0.86
C GLY A 169 11.08 5.77 2.10
N ILE A 170 11.88 6.59 2.77
CA ILE A 170 12.57 6.24 4.01
C ILE A 170 11.57 5.96 5.14
N VAL A 171 10.56 6.81 5.31
CA VAL A 171 9.50 6.61 6.31
C VAL A 171 8.78 5.28 6.08
N MET A 172 8.43 4.96 4.83
CA MET A 172 7.85 3.67 4.48
C MET A 172 8.76 2.50 4.90
N THR A 173 10.05 2.55 4.56
CA THR A 173 11.01 1.50 4.93
C THR A 173 11.09 1.29 6.43
N ILE A 174 11.20 2.37 7.21
CA ILE A 174 11.27 2.31 8.66
C ILE A 174 9.98 1.72 9.23
N ALA A 175 8.82 2.23 8.80
CA ALA A 175 7.53 1.80 9.33
C ALA A 175 7.25 0.32 9.03
N VAL A 176 7.53 -0.13 7.80
CA VAL A 176 7.39 -1.54 7.41
C VAL A 176 8.40 -2.41 8.15
N GLY A 177 9.65 -1.96 8.29
CA GLY A 177 10.69 -2.66 9.08
C GLY A 177 10.27 -2.88 10.52
N ILE A 178 9.76 -1.85 11.19
CA ILE A 178 9.20 -1.95 12.55
C ILE A 178 8.03 -2.95 12.59
N ALA A 179 7.09 -2.88 11.65
CA ALA A 179 5.95 -3.81 11.60
C ALA A 179 6.40 -5.28 11.46
N LEU A 180 7.41 -5.54 10.63
CA LEU A 180 8.00 -6.87 10.45
C LEU A 180 8.72 -7.35 11.72
N ILE A 181 9.48 -6.49 12.40
CA ILE A 181 10.14 -6.80 13.67
C ILE A 181 9.08 -7.18 14.72
N ILE A 182 8.03 -6.38 14.88
CA ILE A 182 6.93 -6.65 15.81
C ILE A 182 6.25 -7.99 15.48
N ARG A 183 6.03 -8.28 14.19
CA ARG A 183 5.47 -9.56 13.73
C ARG A 183 6.37 -10.74 14.10
N PHE A 184 7.68 -10.61 13.89
CA PHE A 184 8.68 -11.62 14.20
C PHE A 184 8.74 -11.92 15.71
N ILE A 185 8.82 -10.88 16.55
CA ILE A 185 8.80 -11.02 18.01
C ILE A 185 7.52 -11.71 18.47
N SER A 186 6.37 -11.30 17.92
CA SER A 186 5.08 -11.89 18.27
C SER A 186 4.95 -13.36 17.84
N TRP A 187 5.62 -13.75 16.74
CA TRP A 187 5.67 -15.13 16.31
C TRP A 187 6.55 -15.98 17.25
N ARG A 188 7.72 -15.47 17.63
CA ARG A 188 8.63 -16.14 18.57
C ARG A 188 7.95 -16.41 19.93
N ASN A 189 7.33 -15.39 20.52
CA ASN A 189 6.67 -15.52 21.83
C ASN A 189 5.52 -16.56 21.80
N ARG A 190 4.81 -16.71 20.67
CA ARG A 190 3.77 -17.73 20.51
C ARG A 190 4.35 -19.15 20.42
N ALA A 191 5.52 -19.32 19.81
CA ALA A 191 6.18 -20.61 19.74
C ALA A 191 6.66 -21.06 21.13
N GLU A 192 7.29 -20.15 21.88
CA GLU A 192 7.76 -20.41 23.25
C GLU A 192 6.61 -20.74 24.21
N GLY A 193 5.48 -20.02 24.11
CA GLY A 193 4.30 -20.28 24.93
C GLY A 193 3.67 -21.66 24.70
N HIS A 194 3.62 -22.16 23.46
CA HIS A 194 3.11 -23.50 23.18
C HIS A 194 4.01 -24.60 23.77
N THR A 195 5.33 -24.43 23.66
CA THR A 195 6.30 -25.38 24.20
C THR A 195 6.17 -25.51 25.73
N ALA A 196 6.00 -24.39 26.43
CA ALA A 196 5.80 -24.39 27.88
C ALA A 196 4.53 -25.14 28.32
N VAL A 197 3.41 -24.98 27.60
CA VAL A 197 2.16 -25.70 27.87
C VAL A 197 2.32 -27.21 27.65
N THR A 198 3.06 -27.63 26.62
CA THR A 198 3.27 -29.06 26.33
C THR A 198 4.21 -29.77 27.32
N MET A 199 5.06 -29.05 28.06
CA MET A 199 5.98 -29.63 29.04
C MET A 199 5.45 -29.61 30.49
N ALA A 200 4.27 -29.04 30.73
CA ALA A 200 3.67 -29.05 32.06
C ALA A 200 3.24 -30.49 32.43
N PRO A 201 3.71 -31.05 33.57
CA PRO A 201 3.36 -32.40 33.97
C PRO A 201 1.83 -32.53 34.21
N PRO A 202 1.21 -33.70 33.94
CA PRO A 202 -0.26 -33.88 33.95
C PRO A 202 -1.02 -33.61 35.27
N GLY A 203 -0.39 -33.07 36.32
CA GLY A 203 -0.99 -32.84 37.64
C GLY A 203 -0.86 -31.41 38.18
N ALA A 204 -0.40 -30.45 37.38
CA ALA A 204 -0.12 -29.07 37.86
C ALA A 204 -1.29 -28.07 37.69
N GLN A 205 -2.50 -28.54 37.35
CA GLN A 205 -3.71 -27.72 37.30
C GLN A 205 -4.71 -28.24 38.34
N ALA A 206 -4.47 -27.93 39.61
CA ALA A 206 -5.40 -28.12 40.72
C ALA A 206 -5.71 -26.76 41.34
#